data_AF-A0A7W1FM61-F1
#
_entry.id   AF-A0A7W1FM61-F1
#
_cell.length_a   1.000
_cell.length_b   1.000
_cell.length_c   1.000
_cell.angle_alpha   90.00
_cell.angle_beta   90.00
_cell.angle_gamma   90.00
#
_symmetry.space_group_name_H-M   'P 1'
#
loop_
_entity.id
_entity.type
_entity.pdbx_description
1 polymer ?
#
loop_
_entity_poly.entity_id
_entity_poly.type
_entity_poly.pdbx_seq_one_letter_code
_entity_poly.pdbx_strand_id
1 'polypeptide(L)'
;MNTKNQPLIDRETSLETLNSLMRGELAAVETYRHANTRLGAAAPEDLTTCLQSHDQRATLIAEHIVLAGGTPVSGSGLWGAVARLVEGSAAMIGPRALYAALEEGEDQGLTDYRAALDGIDSAGLTLLRGDLLPEQIRTHGLMSSLCRRAG
;
A
#
# COMPACT_ATOMS: atom_id res chain seq x y z
N MET A 1 12.38 33.86 14.25
CA MET A 1 12.42 32.39 14.14
C MET A 1 12.65 32.06 12.67
N ASN A 2 13.75 31.37 12.36
CA ASN A 2 14.28 31.21 11.01
C ASN A 2 13.62 29.97 10.36
N THR A 3 12.58 30.18 9.56
CA THR A 3 12.00 29.17 8.67
C THR A 3 13.02 28.85 7.59
N LYS A 4 13.91 27.88 7.88
CA LYS A 4 14.76 27.29 6.85
C LYS A 4 13.84 26.78 5.74
N ASN A 5 14.00 27.36 4.56
CA ASN A 5 13.47 26.86 3.29
C ASN A 5 13.67 25.34 3.23
N GLN A 6 12.61 24.59 3.50
CA GLN A 6 12.47 23.28 2.87
C GLN A 6 12.45 23.55 1.37
N PRO A 7 13.23 22.84 0.56
CA PRO A 7 13.10 22.97 -0.89
C PRO A 7 11.63 22.69 -1.23
N LEU A 8 11.01 23.60 -1.99
CA LEU A 8 9.67 23.36 -2.49
C LEU A 8 9.75 22.11 -3.36
N ILE A 9 9.14 21.00 -2.90
CA ILE A 9 8.97 19.81 -3.72
C ILE A 9 8.18 20.26 -4.95
N ASP A 10 8.77 20.10 -6.13
CA ASP A 10 8.10 20.43 -7.36
C ASP A 10 7.00 19.40 -7.67
N ARG A 11 6.06 19.80 -8.52
CA ARG A 11 4.91 18.99 -8.88
C ARG A 11 5.30 17.66 -9.53
N GLU A 12 6.37 17.61 -10.31
CA GLU A 12 6.79 16.40 -11.01
C GLU A 12 7.29 15.35 -10.01
N THR A 13 8.16 15.75 -9.08
CA THR A 13 8.62 14.92 -7.96
C THR A 13 7.44 14.41 -7.11
N SER A 14 6.45 15.28 -6.84
CA SER A 14 5.23 14.91 -6.11
C SER A 14 4.41 13.84 -6.86
N LEU A 15 4.21 14.01 -8.17
CA LEU A 15 3.49 13.07 -9.03
C LEU A 15 4.22 11.72 -9.17
N GLU A 16 5.56 11.72 -9.21
CA GLU A 16 6.37 10.51 -9.21
C GLU A 16 6.24 9.73 -7.90
N THR A 17 6.29 10.44 -6.77
CA THR A 17 6.09 9.87 -5.43
C THR A 17 4.69 9.25 -5.30
N LEU A 18 3.66 9.98 -5.71
CA LEU A 18 2.27 9.47 -5.73
C LEU A 18 2.12 8.25 -6.63
N ASN A 19 2.75 8.24 -7.81
CA ASN A 19 2.73 7.06 -8.68
C ASN A 19 3.49 5.87 -8.07
N SER A 20 4.50 6.11 -7.24
CA SER A 20 5.18 5.04 -6.50
C SER A 20 4.28 4.42 -5.43
N LEU A 21 3.55 5.24 -4.67
CA LEU A 21 2.53 4.77 -3.74
C LEU A 21 1.37 4.07 -4.46
N MET A 22 0.93 4.63 -5.60
CA MET A 22 -0.15 4.06 -6.39
C MET A 22 0.23 2.71 -6.95
N ARG A 23 1.48 2.52 -7.39
CA ARG A 23 2.01 1.18 -7.60
C ARG A 23 1.73 0.46 -6.31
N GLY A 24 2.43 0.77 -5.20
CA GLY A 24 2.24 0.27 -3.81
C GLY A 24 0.87 -0.36 -3.46
N GLU A 25 -0.20 0.39 -3.71
CA GLU A 25 -1.56 -0.05 -3.44
C GLU A 25 -2.07 -1.13 -4.40
N LEU A 26 -1.78 -1.04 -5.70
CA LEU A 26 -2.26 -2.01 -6.70
C LEU A 26 -1.74 -3.43 -6.48
N ALA A 27 -0.46 -3.63 -6.13
CA ALA A 27 -0.01 -4.98 -5.80
C ALA A 27 -0.52 -5.47 -4.45
N ALA A 28 -0.76 -4.59 -3.48
CA ALA A 28 -1.44 -5.00 -2.26
C ALA A 28 -2.85 -5.52 -2.58
N VAL A 29 -3.62 -4.81 -3.43
CA VAL A 29 -4.92 -5.27 -3.95
C VAL A 29 -4.80 -6.67 -4.57
N GLU A 30 -3.86 -6.88 -5.48
CA GLU A 30 -3.67 -8.20 -6.11
C GLU A 30 -3.27 -9.29 -5.11
N THR A 31 -2.41 -8.95 -4.14
CA THR A 31 -1.95 -9.89 -3.12
C THR A 31 -3.07 -10.32 -2.19
N TYR A 32 -3.86 -9.37 -1.67
CA TYR A 32 -4.99 -9.69 -0.81
C TYR A 32 -6.11 -10.40 -1.59
N ARG A 33 -6.33 -10.08 -2.87
CA ARG A 33 -7.26 -10.81 -3.74
C ARG A 33 -6.84 -12.27 -3.91
N HIS A 34 -5.54 -12.53 -4.15
CA HIS A 34 -5.00 -13.88 -4.19
C HIS A 34 -5.12 -14.60 -2.83
N ALA A 35 -4.83 -13.93 -1.72
CA ALA A 35 -4.93 -14.51 -0.38
C ALA A 35 -6.38 -14.93 -0.05
N ASN A 36 -7.35 -14.05 -0.30
CA ASN A 36 -8.78 -14.35 -0.13
C ASN A 36 -9.22 -15.51 -1.03
N THR A 37 -8.80 -15.52 -2.30
CA THR A 37 -9.12 -16.60 -3.25
C THR A 37 -8.58 -17.95 -2.77
N ARG A 38 -7.33 -17.97 -2.28
CA ARG A 38 -6.65 -19.17 -1.81
C ARG A 38 -7.27 -19.76 -0.55
N LEU A 39 -7.66 -18.90 0.40
CA LEU A 39 -8.26 -19.33 1.66
C LEU A 39 -9.76 -19.62 1.52
N GLY A 40 -10.44 -19.03 0.53
CA GLY A 40 -11.86 -19.23 0.28
C GLY A 40 -12.70 -18.92 1.51
N ALA A 41 -13.59 -19.84 1.89
CA ALA A 41 -14.46 -19.69 3.06
C ALA A 41 -13.70 -19.64 4.40
N ALA A 42 -12.41 -20.03 4.43
CA ALA A 42 -11.57 -19.91 5.62
C ALA A 42 -10.84 -18.57 5.71
N ALA A 43 -11.03 -17.65 4.75
CA ALA A 43 -10.43 -16.33 4.77
C ALA A 43 -11.00 -15.50 5.94
N PRO A 44 -10.15 -14.95 6.82
CA PRO A 44 -10.58 -13.98 7.83
C PRO A 44 -11.12 -12.71 7.16
N GLU A 45 -12.17 -12.12 7.73
CA GLU A 45 -12.78 -10.87 7.26
C GLU A 45 -11.77 -9.71 7.16
N ASP A 46 -10.78 -9.70 8.05
CA ASP A 46 -9.67 -8.73 8.06
C ASP A 46 -8.96 -8.65 6.69
N LEU A 47 -8.81 -9.76 5.95
CA LEU A 47 -8.17 -9.76 4.63
C LEU A 47 -9.01 -9.05 3.56
N THR A 48 -10.32 -9.18 3.64
CA THR A 48 -11.24 -8.45 2.74
C THR A 48 -11.27 -6.97 3.10
N THR A 49 -11.20 -6.66 4.40
CA THR A 49 -11.10 -5.29 4.90
C THR A 49 -9.81 -4.61 4.42
N CYS A 50 -8.67 -5.29 4.48
CA CYS A 50 -7.42 -4.76 3.94
C CYS A 50 -7.50 -4.56 2.42
N LEU A 51 -8.01 -5.55 1.68
CA LEU A 51 -8.20 -5.46 0.22
C LEU A 51 -8.97 -4.20 -0.19
N GLN A 52 -10.13 -3.97 0.43
CA GLN A 52 -10.98 -2.79 0.13
C GLN A 52 -10.28 -1.48 0.50
N SER A 53 -9.51 -1.49 1.58
CA SER A 53 -8.73 -0.32 2.00
C SER A 53 -7.64 0.06 1.00
N HIS A 54 -6.90 -0.93 0.49
CA HIS A 54 -5.87 -0.70 -0.54
C HIS A 54 -6.50 -0.19 -1.84
N ASP A 55 -7.62 -0.78 -2.26
CA ASP A 55 -8.35 -0.39 -3.48
C ASP A 55 -8.86 1.06 -3.39
N GLN A 56 -9.40 1.44 -2.22
CA GLN A 56 -9.83 2.81 -1.97
C GLN A 56 -8.67 3.80 -1.99
N ARG A 57 -7.52 3.46 -1.37
CA ARG A 57 -6.33 4.32 -1.40
C ARG A 57 -5.76 4.47 -2.81
N ALA A 58 -5.71 3.39 -3.60
CA ALA A 58 -5.32 3.44 -5.01
C ALA A 58 -6.21 4.42 -5.80
N THR A 59 -7.53 4.36 -5.57
CA THR A 59 -8.51 5.26 -6.19
C THR A 59 -8.24 6.72 -5.81
N LEU A 60 -8.10 7.02 -4.51
CA LEU A 60 -7.83 8.38 -4.04
C LEU A 60 -6.52 8.95 -4.60
N ILE A 61 -5.48 8.13 -4.67
CA ILE A 61 -4.19 8.54 -5.27
C ILE A 61 -4.37 8.84 -6.75
N ALA A 62 -5.07 7.98 -7.50
CA ALA A 62 -5.32 8.17 -8.92
C ALA A 62 -6.08 9.47 -9.20
N GLU A 63 -7.15 9.72 -8.44
CA GLU A 63 -7.93 10.95 -8.53
C GLU A 63 -7.07 12.19 -8.28
N HIS A 64 -6.21 12.15 -7.25
CA HIS A 64 -5.31 13.26 -6.94
C HIS A 64 -4.28 13.50 -8.05
N ILE A 65 -3.69 12.44 -8.60
CA ILE A 65 -2.75 12.54 -9.73
C ILE A 65 -3.42 13.21 -10.93
N VAL A 66 -4.65 12.81 -11.27
CA VAL A 66 -5.42 13.41 -12.37
C VAL A 66 -5.71 14.89 -12.10
N LEU A 67 -6.16 15.24 -10.89
CA LEU A 67 -6.45 16.62 -10.50
C LEU A 67 -5.19 17.52 -10.55
N ALA A 68 -4.02 16.95 -10.24
CA ALA A 68 -2.73 17.63 -10.36
C ALA A 68 -2.18 17.67 -11.81
N GLY A 69 -2.92 17.14 -12.78
CA GLY A 69 -2.56 17.12 -14.20
C GLY A 69 -1.49 16.09 -14.56
N GLY A 70 -1.33 15.04 -13.76
CA GLY A 70 -0.50 13.87 -14.05
C GLY A 70 -1.30 12.70 -14.63
N THR A 71 -0.59 11.63 -14.96
CA THR A 71 -1.18 10.37 -15.44
C THR A 71 -0.97 9.28 -14.39
N PRO A 72 -2.04 8.68 -13.83
CA PRO A 72 -1.92 7.58 -12.88
C PRO A 72 -1.37 6.32 -13.56
N VAL A 73 -0.55 5.55 -12.84
CA VAL A 73 -0.20 4.20 -13.26
C VAL A 73 -1.42 3.28 -13.21
N SER A 74 -1.59 2.40 -14.20
CA SER A 74 -2.72 1.46 -14.28
C SER A 74 -2.38 0.04 -13.83
N GLY A 75 -1.15 -0.19 -13.38
CA GLY A 75 -0.68 -1.50 -12.99
C GLY A 75 0.49 -1.41 -12.03
N SER A 76 0.70 -2.51 -11.31
CA SER A 76 1.74 -2.64 -10.31
C SER A 76 3.16 -2.63 -10.92
N GLY A 77 3.34 -3.22 -12.11
CA GLY A 77 4.66 -3.42 -12.71
C GLY A 77 5.42 -4.62 -12.11
N LEU A 78 6.75 -4.65 -12.20
CA LEU A 78 7.60 -5.73 -11.66
C LEU A 78 7.71 -5.62 -10.12
N TRP A 79 6.70 -6.09 -9.42
CA TRP A 79 6.64 -5.91 -7.97
C TRP A 79 7.40 -6.98 -7.21
N GLY A 80 8.68 -6.73 -6.95
CA GLY A 80 9.63 -7.71 -6.38
C GLY A 80 9.08 -8.64 -5.29
N ALA A 81 8.45 -8.14 -4.22
CA ALA A 81 7.98 -8.97 -3.10
C ALA A 81 6.66 -9.74 -3.40
N VAL A 82 5.72 -9.11 -4.09
CA VAL A 82 4.44 -9.73 -4.48
C VAL A 82 4.65 -10.77 -5.60
N ALA A 83 5.53 -10.46 -6.55
CA ALA A 83 5.96 -11.41 -7.58
C ALA A 83 6.62 -12.64 -6.95
N ARG A 84 7.43 -12.47 -5.88
CA ARG A 84 8.00 -13.60 -5.12
C ARG A 84 6.94 -14.42 -4.37
N LEU A 85 5.87 -13.79 -3.89
CA LEU A 85 4.73 -14.51 -3.31
C LEU A 85 4.01 -15.41 -4.34
N VAL A 86 4.01 -14.98 -5.61
CA VAL A 86 3.39 -15.70 -6.73
C VAL A 86 4.36 -16.76 -7.31
N GLU A 87 5.66 -16.49 -7.38
CA GLU A 87 6.69 -17.42 -7.89
C GLU A 87 7.09 -18.51 -6.87
N GLY A 88 6.94 -18.25 -5.58
CA GLY A 88 7.32 -19.17 -4.50
C GLY A 88 6.26 -20.21 -4.17
N SER A 89 6.21 -21.35 -4.89
CA SER A 89 5.61 -22.61 -4.41
C SER A 89 4.18 -22.51 -3.81
N ALA A 90 3.23 -21.98 -4.60
CA ALA A 90 1.82 -21.81 -4.23
C ALA A 90 1.08 -23.08 -3.71
N ALA A 91 1.66 -24.27 -3.87
CA ALA A 91 1.06 -25.52 -3.40
C ALA A 91 1.34 -25.87 -1.91
N MET A 92 2.32 -25.24 -1.22
CA MET A 92 2.73 -25.67 0.14
C MET A 92 2.81 -24.57 1.22
N ILE A 93 2.53 -23.30 0.90
CA ILE A 93 2.51 -22.23 1.92
C ILE A 93 1.27 -22.39 2.83
N GLY A 94 1.44 -22.79 4.08
CA GLY A 94 0.34 -22.80 5.06
C GLY A 94 -0.16 -21.39 5.39
N PRO A 95 -1.39 -21.23 5.93
CA PRO A 95 -1.97 -19.92 6.24
C PRO A 95 -1.06 -18.98 7.05
N ARG A 96 -0.27 -19.52 7.98
CA ARG A 96 0.69 -18.75 8.78
C ARG A 96 1.78 -18.08 7.94
N ALA A 97 2.34 -18.80 6.97
CA ALA A 97 3.38 -18.25 6.10
C ALA A 97 2.79 -17.23 5.10
N LEU A 98 1.53 -17.41 4.68
CA LEU A 98 0.81 -16.40 3.91
C LEU A 98 0.61 -15.11 4.71
N TYR A 99 0.18 -15.21 5.98
CA TYR A 99 -0.01 -14.05 6.84
C TYR A 99 1.30 -13.31 7.15
N ALA A 100 2.37 -14.04 7.43
CA ALA A 100 3.68 -13.43 7.67
C ALA A 100 4.17 -12.62 6.45
N ALA A 101 3.94 -13.11 5.23
CA ALA A 101 4.32 -12.39 4.02
C ALA A 101 3.42 -11.18 3.73
N LEU A 102 2.13 -11.25 4.08
CA LEU A 102 1.25 -10.07 4.04
C LEU A 102 1.70 -9.01 5.06
N GLU A 103 2.09 -9.41 6.27
CA GLU A 103 2.62 -8.50 7.30
C GLU A 103 3.92 -7.81 6.83
N GLU A 104 4.86 -8.55 6.23
CA GLU A 104 6.06 -7.97 5.63
C GLU A 104 5.71 -6.95 4.52
N GLY A 105 4.66 -7.24 3.73
CA GLY A 105 4.12 -6.29 2.75
C GLY A 105 3.59 -5.00 3.38
N GLU A 106 2.87 -5.09 4.50
CA GLU A 106 2.37 -3.92 5.23
C GLU A 106 3.50 -3.12 5.92
N ASP A 107 4.54 -3.79 6.42
CA ASP A 107 5.74 -3.15 6.98
C ASP A 107 6.45 -2.31 5.92
N GLN A 108 6.63 -2.88 4.72
CA GLN A 108 7.20 -2.17 3.58
C GLN A 108 6.30 -1.01 3.15
N GLY A 109 4.99 -1.24 3.02
CA GLY A 109 4.02 -0.20 2.66
C GLY A 109 4.04 0.98 3.64
N LEU A 110 4.07 0.70 4.95
CA LEU A 110 4.17 1.74 5.97
C LEU A 110 5.49 2.53 5.89
N THR A 111 6.59 1.85 5.54
CA THR A 111 7.89 2.49 5.29
C THR A 111 7.82 3.41 4.08
N ASP A 112 7.22 2.95 2.97
CA ASP A 112 7.08 3.73 1.74
C ASP A 112 6.20 4.97 1.95
N TYR A 113 5.09 4.85 2.68
CA TYR A 113 4.25 5.98 3.07
C TYR A 113 4.98 7.01 3.92
N ARG A 114 5.82 6.56 4.86
CA ARG A 114 6.61 7.46 5.69
C ARG A 114 7.67 8.19 4.86
N ALA A 115 8.33 7.50 3.94
CA ALA A 115 9.29 8.12 3.04
C ALA A 115 8.63 9.14 2.10
N ALA A 116 7.40 8.89 1.65
CA ALA A 116 6.65 9.79 0.78
C ALA A 116 6.34 11.15 1.42
N LEU A 117 6.35 11.27 2.76
CA LEU A 117 6.18 12.55 3.46
C LEU A 117 7.23 13.59 3.08
N ASP A 118 8.42 13.16 2.65
CA ASP A 118 9.52 14.04 2.26
C ASP A 118 9.58 14.27 0.73
N GLY A 119 8.77 13.55 -0.05
CA GLY A 119 8.78 13.57 -1.52
C GLY A 119 7.52 14.15 -2.17
N ILE A 120 6.64 14.75 -1.39
CA ILE A 120 5.32 15.18 -1.87
C ILE A 120 5.06 16.66 -1.56
N ASP A 121 4.33 17.34 -2.45
CA ASP A 121 3.97 18.75 -2.27
C ASP A 121 2.90 18.94 -1.17
N SER A 122 2.53 20.19 -0.90
CA SER A 122 1.54 20.51 0.16
C SER A 122 0.14 19.91 -0.06
N ALA A 123 -0.30 19.79 -1.31
CA ALA A 123 -1.61 19.23 -1.62
C ALA A 123 -1.60 17.71 -1.41
N GLY A 124 -0.55 17.04 -1.90
CA GLY A 124 -0.35 15.62 -1.66
C GLY A 124 -0.10 15.30 -0.19
N LEU A 125 0.59 16.15 0.57
CA LEU A 125 0.75 16.01 2.03
C LEU A 125 -0.58 16.01 2.76
N THR A 126 -1.54 16.83 2.29
CA THR A 126 -2.88 16.89 2.89
C THR A 126 -3.62 15.57 2.68
N LEU A 127 -3.61 15.05 1.46
CA LEU A 127 -4.17 13.73 1.14
C LEU A 127 -3.48 12.62 1.96
N LEU A 128 -2.15 12.61 1.98
CA LEU A 128 -1.38 11.55 2.62
C LEU A 128 -1.63 11.49 4.14
N ARG A 129 -1.67 12.65 4.80
CA ARG A 129 -1.88 12.73 6.26
C ARG A 129 -3.34 12.56 6.66
N GLY A 130 -4.27 13.03 5.83
CA GLY A 130 -5.71 12.98 6.10
C GLY A 130 -6.30 11.60 5.86
N ASP A 131 -5.98 11.01 4.71
CA ASP A 131 -6.75 9.88 4.18
C ASP A 131 -5.91 8.60 4.02
N LEU A 132 -4.65 8.71 3.56
CA LEU A 132 -3.89 7.53 3.14
C LEU A 132 -3.10 6.87 4.27
N LEU A 133 -2.23 7.62 4.96
CA LEU A 133 -1.36 7.10 6.02
C LEU A 133 -2.14 6.53 7.22
N PRO A 134 -3.24 7.16 7.71
CA PRO A 134 -4.04 6.57 8.78
C PRO A 134 -4.58 5.18 8.40
N GLU A 135 -5.04 5.03 7.16
CA GLU A 135 -5.56 3.76 6.67
C GLU A 135 -4.45 2.72 6.45
N GLN A 136 -3.24 3.13 6.03
CA GLN A 136 -2.07 2.23 5.97
C GLN A 136 -1.68 1.72 7.37
N ILE A 137 -1.70 2.60 8.38
CA ILE A 137 -1.46 2.21 9.77
C ILE A 137 -2.54 1.22 10.25
N ARG A 138 -3.79 1.43 9.84
CA ARG A 138 -4.90 0.54 10.19
C ARG A 138 -4.74 -0.85 9.56
N THR A 139 -4.43 -0.95 8.26
CA THR A 139 -4.23 -2.26 7.59
C THR A 139 -3.04 -3.01 8.15
N HIS A 140 -1.93 -2.31 8.42
CA HIS A 140 -0.78 -2.86 9.15
C HIS A 140 -1.18 -3.45 10.51
N GLY A 141 -1.94 -2.68 11.31
CA GLY A 141 -2.41 -3.14 12.62
C GLY A 141 -3.35 -4.35 12.56
N LEU A 142 -4.22 -4.42 11.54
CA LEU A 142 -5.07 -5.59 11.29
C LEU A 142 -4.22 -6.83 10.97
N MET A 143 -3.24 -6.70 10.07
CA MET A 143 -2.39 -7.80 9.66
C MET A 143 -1.51 -8.31 10.81
N SER A 144 -0.87 -7.41 11.58
CA SER A 144 -0.13 -7.83 12.78
C SER A 144 -1.03 -8.50 13.81
N SER A 145 -2.29 -8.07 13.94
CA SER A 145 -3.25 -8.74 14.83
C SER A 145 -3.62 -10.14 14.33
N LEU A 146 -3.79 -10.31 13.02
CA LEU A 146 -4.02 -11.61 12.39
C LEU A 146 -2.84 -12.57 12.60
N CYS A 147 -1.61 -12.11 12.35
CA CYS A 147 -0.39 -12.90 12.56
C CYS A 147 -0.27 -13.40 14.00
N ARG A 148 -0.55 -12.52 14.99
CA ARG A 148 -0.54 -12.91 16.41
C ARG A 148 -1.60 -13.94 16.77
N ARG A 149 -2.80 -13.90 16.15
CA ARG A 149 -3.86 -14.88 16.41
C ARG A 149 -3.64 -16.23 15.73
N ALA A 150 -2.89 -16.24 14.62
CA ALA A 150 -2.54 -17.45 13.88
C ALA A 150 -1.23 -18.11 14.38
N GLY A 151 -0.48 -17.43 15.24
CA GLY A 151 0.82 -17.82 15.79
C GLY A 151 0.72 -18.77 16.97
#